data_AF-A0A423EUC6-F1
#
_entry.id   AF-A0A423EUC6-F1
#
_cell.length_a   1.000
_cell.length_b   1.000
_cell.length_c   1.000
_cell.angle_alpha   90.00
_cell.angle_beta   90.00
_cell.angle_gamma   90.00
#
_symmetry.space_group_name_H-M   'P 1'
#
loop_
_entity.id
_entity.type
_entity.pdbx_description
1 polymer ?
#
loop_
_entity_poly.entity_id
_entity_poly.type
_entity_poly.pdbx_seq_one_letter_code
_entity_poly.pdbx_strand_id
1 'polypeptide(L)'
;PGCAAKRQAISTQIEYAKVHGNSEQQAGLEKALSEVTTYCNDASLRKERENKVLDAKHEVSRRQADLDKAMKKGDADKINKRKDKLAESRKELQDAVEELDQ
;
A
#
# COMPACT_ATOMS: atom_id res chain seq x y z
N PRO A 1 4.22 -3.97 -5.40
CA PRO A 1 5.34 -4.80 -5.91
C PRO A 1 6.49 -4.81 -4.89
N GLY A 2 6.91 -5.98 -4.42
CA GLY A 2 8.04 -6.12 -3.48
C GLY A 2 9.41 -5.76 -4.08
N CYS A 3 10.44 -5.72 -3.24
CA CYS A 3 11.82 -5.40 -3.64
C CYS A 3 12.36 -6.37 -4.69
N ALA A 4 12.00 -7.66 -4.61
CA ALA A 4 12.35 -8.66 -5.62
C ALA A 4 11.75 -8.30 -7.00
N ALA A 5 10.45 -8.00 -7.05
CA ALA A 5 9.77 -7.60 -8.28
C ALA A 5 10.38 -6.29 -8.86
N LYS A 6 10.71 -5.33 -8.00
CA LYS A 6 11.37 -4.08 -8.41
C LYS A 6 12.76 -4.33 -9.00
N ARG A 7 13.57 -5.19 -8.38
CA ARG A 7 14.88 -5.60 -8.91
C ARG A 7 14.73 -6.25 -10.28
N GLN A 8 13.82 -7.20 -10.41
CA GLN A 8 13.58 -7.91 -11.68
C GLN A 8 13.12 -6.98 -12.80
N ALA A 9 12.24 -6.01 -12.50
CA ALA A 9 11.82 -5.00 -13.46
C ALA A 9 13.01 -4.14 -13.95
N ILE A 10 13.88 -3.71 -13.03
CA ILE A 10 15.08 -2.94 -13.38
C ILE A 10 16.06 -3.79 -14.21
N SER A 11 16.31 -5.04 -13.81
CA SER A 11 17.17 -5.97 -14.58
C SER A 11 16.66 -6.20 -15.99
N THR A 12 15.35 -6.33 -16.18
CA THR A 12 14.74 -6.47 -17.51
C THR A 12 14.98 -5.21 -18.37
N GLN A 13 14.87 -4.02 -17.76
CA GLN A 13 15.14 -2.76 -18.46
C GLN A 13 16.64 -2.58 -18.79
N ILE A 14 17.55 -3.08 -17.94
CA ILE A 14 18.99 -3.08 -18.22
C ILE A 14 19.29 -3.92 -19.46
N GLU A 15 18.75 -5.14 -19.53
CA GLU A 15 18.93 -6.00 -20.70
C GLU A 15 18.37 -5.36 -21.98
N TYR A 16 17.21 -4.72 -21.88
CA TYR A 16 16.66 -3.94 -22.99
C TYR A 16 17.60 -2.80 -23.42
N ALA A 17 18.03 -1.95 -22.49
CA ALA A 17 18.95 -0.85 -22.79
C ALA A 17 20.25 -1.34 -23.44
N LYS A 18 20.78 -2.47 -22.98
CA LYS A 18 21.98 -3.11 -23.51
C LYS A 18 21.79 -3.60 -24.96
N VAL A 19 20.68 -4.29 -25.25
CA VAL A 19 20.37 -4.77 -26.61
C VAL A 19 20.22 -3.61 -27.60
N HIS A 20 19.69 -2.47 -27.14
CA HIS A 20 19.48 -1.28 -27.96
C HIS A 20 20.67 -0.30 -27.98
N GLY A 21 21.77 -0.60 -27.27
CA GLY A 21 22.96 0.26 -27.24
C GLY A 21 22.78 1.59 -26.48
N ASN A 22 21.78 1.67 -25.59
CA ASN A 22 21.47 2.87 -24.81
C ASN A 22 22.33 2.94 -23.53
N SER A 23 23.63 3.19 -23.68
CA SER A 23 24.60 3.13 -22.58
C SER A 23 24.30 4.06 -21.40
N GLU A 24 23.78 5.28 -21.65
CA GLU A 24 23.41 6.20 -20.56
C GLU A 24 22.21 5.68 -19.74
N GLN A 25 21.21 5.13 -20.44
CA GLN A 25 20.05 4.51 -19.80
C GLN A 25 20.48 3.29 -18.97
N GLN A 26 21.35 2.45 -19.52
CA GLN A 26 21.91 1.29 -18.82
C GLN A 26 22.60 1.71 -17.52
N ALA A 27 23.50 2.69 -17.57
CA ALA A 27 24.24 3.16 -16.39
C ALA A 27 23.29 3.71 -15.29
N GLY A 28 22.24 4.45 -15.70
CA GLY A 28 21.21 4.92 -14.77
C GLY A 28 20.44 3.77 -14.10
N LEU A 29 20.08 2.74 -14.88
CA LEU A 29 19.35 1.57 -14.37
C LEU A 29 20.22 0.67 -13.48
N GLU A 30 21.51 0.51 -13.80
CA GLU A 30 22.46 -0.23 -12.94
C GLU A 30 22.64 0.45 -11.58
N LYS A 31 22.71 1.80 -11.56
CA LYS A 31 22.70 2.56 -10.32
C LYS A 31 21.40 2.34 -9.53
N ALA A 32 20.25 2.41 -10.19
CA ALA A 32 18.95 2.16 -9.56
C ALA A 32 18.85 0.73 -9.01
N LEU A 33 19.39 -0.27 -9.71
CA LEU A 33 19.42 -1.66 -9.25
C LEU A 33 20.29 -1.81 -7.99
N SER A 34 21.44 -1.13 -7.97
CA SER A 34 22.32 -1.09 -6.79
C SER A 34 21.60 -0.48 -5.59
N GLU A 35 20.98 0.69 -5.76
CA GLU A 35 20.21 1.36 -4.70
C GLU A 35 19.07 0.49 -4.18
N VAL A 36 18.30 -0.17 -5.06
CA VAL A 36 17.23 -1.08 -4.62
C VAL A 36 17.82 -2.31 -3.91
N THR A 37 18.95 -2.83 -4.35
CA THR A 37 19.61 -3.97 -3.69
C THR A 37 20.15 -3.61 -2.31
N THR A 38 20.68 -2.39 -2.15
CA THR A 38 21.26 -1.91 -0.88
C THR A 38 20.19 -1.47 0.11
N TYR A 39 19.14 -0.79 -0.34
CA TYR A 39 18.20 -0.10 0.54
C TYR A 39 16.80 -0.72 0.61
N CYS A 40 16.41 -1.55 -0.37
CA CYS A 40 15.09 -2.16 -0.34
C CYS A 40 15.10 -3.39 0.57
N ASN A 41 14.41 -3.28 1.71
CA ASN A 41 14.22 -4.37 2.65
C ASN A 41 12.76 -4.84 2.61
N ASP A 42 12.52 -6.02 2.04
CA ASP A 42 11.19 -6.63 1.96
C ASP A 42 10.56 -6.83 3.35
N ALA A 43 11.35 -7.05 4.40
CA ALA A 43 10.82 -7.17 5.76
C ALA A 43 10.31 -5.82 6.30
N SER A 44 10.98 -4.72 5.97
CA SER A 44 10.52 -3.37 6.33
C SER A 44 9.26 -2.97 5.56
N LEU A 45 9.21 -3.26 4.26
CA LEU A 45 8.02 -3.03 3.42
C LEU A 45 6.84 -3.88 3.91
N ARG A 46 7.13 -5.16 4.19
CA ARG A 46 6.46 -6.08 5.11
C ARG A 46 5.67 -5.39 6.21
N LYS A 47 6.45 -4.94 7.17
CA LYS A 47 6.02 -4.34 8.41
C LYS A 47 5.23 -3.04 8.20
N GLU A 48 5.59 -2.23 7.22
CA GLU A 48 4.84 -1.02 6.89
C GLU A 48 3.39 -1.36 6.49
N ARG A 49 3.21 -2.36 5.63
CA ARG A 49 1.88 -2.81 5.20
C ARG A 49 1.09 -3.45 6.35
N GLU A 50 1.74 -4.25 7.19
CA GLU A 50 1.13 -4.80 8.40
C GLU A 50 0.63 -3.68 9.32
N ASN A 51 1.41 -2.61 9.50
CA ASN A 51 0.99 -1.45 10.27
C ASN A 51 -0.21 -0.73 9.62
N LYS A 52 -0.23 -0.55 8.29
CA LYS A 52 -1.40 0.02 7.59
C LYS A 52 -2.67 -0.79 7.82
N VAL A 53 -2.57 -2.12 7.80
CA VAL A 53 -3.70 -3.00 8.12
C VAL A 53 -4.18 -2.82 9.56
N LEU A 54 -3.25 -2.70 10.52
CA LEU A 54 -3.61 -2.46 11.92
C LEU A 54 -4.30 -1.11 12.10
N ASP A 55 -3.77 -0.05 11.49
CA ASP A 55 -4.35 1.29 11.55
C ASP A 55 -5.75 1.33 10.92
N ALA A 56 -5.94 0.68 9.76
CA ALA A 56 -7.24 0.58 9.10
C ALA A 56 -8.25 -0.22 9.96
N LYS A 57 -7.83 -1.30 10.63
CA LYS A 57 -8.67 -2.04 11.59
C LYS A 57 -9.11 -1.17 12.76
N HIS A 58 -8.20 -0.37 13.30
CA HIS A 58 -8.50 0.57 14.38
C HIS A 58 -9.51 1.63 13.94
N GLU A 59 -9.37 2.15 12.72
CA GLU A 59 -10.28 3.13 12.16
C GLU A 59 -11.69 2.54 11.94
N VAL A 60 -11.80 1.33 11.37
CA VAL A 60 -13.08 0.62 11.24
C VAL A 60 -13.78 0.47 12.60
N SER A 61 -13.03 0.06 13.63
CA SER A 61 -13.55 -0.07 14.99
C SER A 61 -14.07 1.28 15.52
N ARG A 62 -13.31 2.36 15.31
CA ARG A 62 -13.71 3.72 15.71
C ARG A 62 -14.98 4.18 14.98
N ARG A 63 -15.07 3.96 13.66
CA ARG A 63 -16.24 4.33 12.86
C ARG A 63 -17.48 3.53 13.24
N GLN A 64 -17.32 2.25 13.58
CA GLN A 64 -18.41 1.43 14.10
C GLN A 64 -18.94 2.01 15.42
N ALA A 65 -18.06 2.36 16.36
CA ALA A 65 -18.46 2.97 17.63
C ALA A 65 -19.14 4.33 17.44
N ASP A 66 -18.70 5.14 16.48
CA ASP A 66 -19.36 6.41 16.12
C ASP A 66 -20.76 6.20 15.55
N LEU A 67 -20.93 5.19 14.69
CA LEU A 67 -22.23 4.80 14.15
C LEU A 67 -23.17 4.34 15.26
N ASP A 68 -22.71 3.48 16.17
CA ASP A 68 -23.52 2.97 17.28
C ASP A 68 -23.99 4.10 18.20
N LYS A 69 -23.12 5.09 18.47
CA LYS A 69 -23.48 6.31 19.21
C LYS A 69 -24.52 7.14 18.48
N ALA A 70 -24.44 7.26 17.16
CA ALA A 70 -25.43 7.99 16.36
C ALA A 70 -26.78 7.25 16.35
N MET A 71 -26.77 5.93 16.23
CA MET A 71 -27.97 5.09 16.30
C MET A 71 -28.69 5.24 17.64
N LYS A 72 -27.95 5.23 18.76
CA LYS A 72 -28.53 5.46 20.09
C LYS A 72 -29.16 6.84 20.27
N LYS A 73 -28.66 7.85 19.55
CA LYS A 73 -29.20 9.23 19.58
C LYS A 73 -30.39 9.43 18.63
N GLY A 74 -30.62 8.51 17.69
CA GLY A 74 -31.75 8.58 16.75
C GLY A 74 -31.62 9.67 15.67
N ASP A 75 -30.44 10.23 15.45
CA ASP A 75 -30.20 11.28 14.45
C ASP A 75 -29.97 10.63 13.08
N ALA A 76 -31.01 10.57 12.25
CA ALA A 76 -31.01 9.88 10.96
C ALA A 76 -29.93 10.40 10.00
N ASP A 77 -29.73 11.72 9.93
CA ASP A 77 -28.72 12.33 9.06
C ASP A 77 -27.30 11.95 9.51
N LYS A 78 -27.04 11.98 10.83
CA LYS A 78 -25.77 11.51 11.37
C LYS A 78 -25.59 10.02 11.13
N ILE A 79 -26.63 9.19 11.30
CA ILE A 79 -26.55 7.74 11.08
C ILE A 79 -26.11 7.44 9.65
N ASN A 80 -26.75 8.07 8.65
CA ASN A 80 -26.38 7.86 7.24
C ASN A 80 -24.93 8.28 6.97
N LYS A 81 -24.53 9.48 7.41
CA LYS A 81 -23.14 9.94 7.26
C LYS A 81 -22.11 9.01 7.93
N ARG A 82 -22.45 8.40 9.08
CA ARG A 82 -21.57 7.45 9.77
C ARG A 82 -21.51 6.09 9.07
N LYS A 83 -22.60 5.63 8.46
CA LYS A 83 -22.60 4.41 7.62
C LYS A 83 -21.67 4.57 6.43
N ASP A 84 -21.74 5.70 5.73
CA ASP A 84 -20.89 5.96 4.56
C ASP A 84 -19.41 5.97 4.96
N LYS A 85 -19.07 6.66 6.06
CA LYS A 85 -17.70 6.70 6.59
C LYS A 85 -17.20 5.33 7.07
N LEU A 86 -18.07 4.50 7.64
CA LEU A 86 -17.72 3.13 8.00
C LEU A 86 -17.49 2.27 6.76
N ALA A 87 -18.29 2.44 5.70
CA ALA A 87 -18.09 1.73 4.45
C ALA A 87 -16.76 2.11 3.78
N GLU A 88 -16.41 3.40 3.78
CA GLU A 88 -15.11 3.91 3.31
C GLU A 88 -13.94 3.28 4.08
N SER A 89 -13.96 3.31 5.42
CA SER A 89 -12.89 2.68 6.21
C SER A 89 -12.81 1.15 6.05
N ARG A 90 -13.95 0.48 5.79
CA ARG A 90 -13.95 -0.96 5.48
C ARG A 90 -13.30 -1.25 4.13
N LYS A 91 -13.52 -0.37 3.15
CA LYS A 91 -12.85 -0.46 1.84
C LYS A 91 -11.34 -0.22 1.99
N GLU A 92 -10.94 0.80 2.74
CA GLU A 92 -9.51 1.06 3.01
C GLU A 92 -8.83 -0.13 3.72
N LEU A 93 -9.52 -0.77 4.67
CA LEU A 93 -9.02 -2.00 5.29
C LEU A 93 -8.87 -3.14 4.28
N GLN A 94 -9.84 -3.33 3.39
CA GLN A 94 -9.75 -4.33 2.33
C GLN A 94 -8.54 -4.07 1.42
N ASP A 95 -8.41 -2.83 0.93
CA ASP A 95 -7.31 -2.43 0.05
C ASP A 95 -5.94 -2.63 0.75
N ALA A 96 -5.84 -2.33 2.04
CA ALA A 96 -4.62 -2.55 2.83
C ALA A 96 -4.27 -4.04 3.02
N VAL A 97 -5.28 -4.90 3.18
CA VAL A 97 -5.08 -6.36 3.27
C VAL A 97 -4.63 -6.91 1.92
N GLU A 98 -5.26 -6.46 0.83
CA GLU A 98 -4.85 -6.84 -0.52
C GLU A 98 -3.41 -6.36 -0.84
N GLU A 99 -3.00 -5.16 -0.38
CA GLU A 99 -1.63 -4.68 -0.54
C GLU A 99 -0.61 -5.48 0.29
N LEU A 100 -1.01 -5.95 1.49
CA LEU A 100 -0.14 -6.78 2.34
C LEU A 100 0.18 -8.13 1.70
N ASP A 101 -0.78 -8.71 0.98
CA ASP A 101 -0.64 -10.01 0.31
C ASP A 101 0.11 -9.96 -1.04
N GLN A 102 0.47 -8.76 -1.53
CA GLN A 102 1.17 -8.53 -2.82
C GLN A 102 2.68 -8.28 -2.72
#